data_AF-A0A9Q2QQA4-F1
#
_entry.id   AF-A0A9Q2QQA4-F1
#
_cell.length_a   1.000
_cell.length_b   1.000
_cell.length_c   1.000
_cell.angle_alpha   90.00
_cell.angle_beta   90.00
_cell.angle_gamma   90.00
#
_symmetry.space_group_name_H-M   'P 1'
#
loop_
_entity.id
_entity.type
_entity.pdbx_description
1 polymer ?
#
loop_
_entity_poly.entity_id
_entity_poly.type
_entity_poly.pdbx_seq_one_letter_code
_entity_poly.pdbx_strand_id
1 'polypeptide(L)' 'MSDEYLDYLQDILSPLGEISKGRLFGLRTLKYNNLQFAMFNGETLFFAVN' A
#
# COMPACT_ATOMS: atom_id res chain seq x y z
N MET A 1 12.62 3.04 0.50
CA MET A 1 11.32 3.71 0.69
C MET A 1 11.16 4.13 2.14
N SER A 2 11.04 5.44 2.40
CA SER A 2 10.78 5.97 3.74
C SER A 2 9.33 5.72 4.15
N ASP A 3 9.05 5.85 5.45
CA ASP A 3 7.67 5.78 5.96
C ASP A 3 6.83 6.97 5.49
N GLU A 4 7.47 8.13 5.23
CA GLU A 4 6.81 9.33 4.69
C GLU A 4 6.20 9.09 3.31
N TYR A 5 6.86 8.31 2.45
CA TYR A 5 6.31 7.96 1.14
C TYR A 5 5.08 7.05 1.26
N LEU A 6 5.03 6.20 2.29
CA LEU A 6 3.83 5.41 2.58
C LEU A 6 2.69 6.30 3.09
N ASP A 7 2.98 7.28 3.93
CA ASP A 7 1.99 8.26 4.41
C ASP A 7 1.43 9.08 3.24
N TYR A 8 2.30 9.60 2.38
CA TYR A 8 1.92 10.30 1.16
C TYR A 8 0.98 9.48 0.26
N LEU A 9 1.24 8.18 0.12
CA LEU A 9 0.36 7.30 -0.65
C LEU A 9 -0.97 7.02 0.04
N GLN A 10 -1.01 6.96 1.37
CA GLN A 10 -2.29 6.87 2.10
C GLN A 10 -3.14 8.12 1.86
N ASP A 11 -2.53 9.30 1.87
CA ASP A 11 -3.24 10.56 1.61
C ASP A 11 -3.82 10.59 0.19
N ILE A 12 -3.02 10.21 -0.81
CA ILE A 12 -3.48 10.11 -2.21
C ILE A 12 -4.63 9.13 -2.37
N LEU A 13 -4.54 7.98 -1.69
CA LEU A 13 -5.50 6.89 -1.83
C LEU A 13 -6.70 7.02 -0.87
N SER A 14 -6.74 8.08 -0.06
CA SER A 14 -7.85 8.36 0.87
C SER A 14 -9.25 8.40 0.24
N PRO A 15 -9.45 8.76 -1.05
CA PRO A 15 -10.78 8.67 -1.67
C PRO A 15 -11.31 7.23 -1.81
N LEU A 16 -10.44 6.21 -1.71
CA LEU A 16 -10.85 4.80 -1.71
C LEU A 16 -11.38 4.36 -0.33
N GLY A 17 -11.14 5.16 0.73
CA GLY A 17 -11.46 4.86 2.12
C GLY A 17 -10.21 4.74 2.99
N GLU A 18 -10.35 4.12 4.17
CA GLU A 18 -9.24 3.96 5.11
C GLU A 18 -8.23 2.94 4.58
N ILE A 19 -7.04 3.42 4.20
CA ILE A 19 -5.94 2.60 3.72
C ILE A 19 -5.00 2.27 4.88
N SER A 20 -4.79 0.98 5.13
CA SER A 20 -3.86 0.51 6.15
C SER A 20 -2.58 -0.05 5.54
N LYS A 21 -1.46 0.12 6.26
CA LYS A 21 -0.16 -0.47 5.90
C LYS A 21 -0.12 -1.91 6.38
N GLY A 22 0.51 -2.77 5.59
CA GLY A 22 0.69 -4.17 5.94
C GLY A 22 2.06 -4.70 5.57
N ARG A 23 2.26 -5.99 5.86
CA ARG A 23 3.37 -6.76 5.32
C ARG A 23 2.90 -8.09 4.74
N LEU A 24 3.53 -8.50 3.65
CA LEU A 24 3.38 -9.81 3.03
C LEU A 24 4.75 -10.26 2.49
N PHE A 25 5.21 -11.45 2.87
CA PHE A 25 6.54 -11.97 2.50
C PHE A 25 7.69 -10.97 2.78
N GLY A 26 7.60 -10.23 3.88
CA GLY A 26 8.57 -9.19 4.26
C GLY A 26 8.42 -7.85 3.51
N LEU A 27 7.68 -7.83 2.40
CA LEU A 27 7.37 -6.64 1.61
C LEU A 27 6.32 -5.77 2.30
N ARG A 28 6.40 -4.46 2.07
CA ARG A 28 5.40 -3.48 2.53
C ARG A 28 4.19 -3.53 1.61
N THR A 29 2.99 -3.42 2.16
CA THR A 29 1.73 -3.56 1.41
C THR A 29 0.72 -2.50 1.81
N LEU A 30 -0.24 -2.24 0.93
CA LEU A 30 -1.41 -1.40 1.20
C LEU A 30 -2.66 -2.26 1.18
N LYS A 31 -3.55 -2.00 2.14
CA LYS A 31 -4.79 -2.74 2.33
C LYS A 31 -5.98 -1.79 2.44
N TYR A 32 -7.09 -2.21 1.87
CA TYR A 32 -8.41 -1.59 2.02
C TYR A 32 -9.39 -2.67 2.50
N ASN A 33 -10.11 -2.44 3.60
CA ASN A 33 -11.03 -3.42 4.19
C ASN A 33 -10.43 -4.83 4.34
N ASN A 34 -9.22 -4.94 4.91
CA ASN A 34 -8.42 -6.16 5.04
C ASN A 34 -7.99 -6.85 3.73
N LEU A 35 -8.38 -6.33 2.56
CA LEU A 35 -7.93 -6.81 1.25
C LEU A 35 -6.63 -6.12 0.85
N GLN A 36 -5.60 -6.91 0.57
CA GLN A 36 -4.37 -6.37 0.02
C GLN A 36 -4.53 -6.09 -1.48
N PHE A 37 -4.39 -4.83 -1.87
CA PHE A 37 -4.56 -4.39 -3.26
C PHE A 37 -3.28 -3.85 -3.88
N ALA A 38 -2.26 -3.52 -3.06
CA ALA A 38 -0.97 -3.10 -3.57
C ALA A 38 0.19 -3.58 -2.71
N MET A 39 1.37 -3.71 -3.32
CA MET A 39 2.61 -4.07 -2.64
C MET A 39 3.81 -3.32 -3.22
N PHE A 40 4.86 -3.19 -2.41
CA PHE A 40 6.14 -2.64 -2.85
C PHE A 40 7.17 -3.74 -3.02
N ASN A 41 7.87 -3.74 -4.15
CA ASN A 41 9.11 -4.48 -4.33
C ASN A 41 10.22 -3.47 -4.66
N GLY A 42 11.09 -3.21 -3.69
CA GLY A 42 12.04 -2.08 -3.74
C GLY A 42 11.31 -0.73 -3.73
N GLU A 43 11.47 0.04 -4.80
CA GLU A 43 10.85 1.36 -4.99
C GLU A 43 9.64 1.32 -5.94
N THR A 44 9.28 0.14 -6.43
CA THR A 44 8.17 -0.01 -7.37
C THR A 44 6.90 -0.43 -6.63
N LEU A 45 5.82 0.31 -6.87
CA LEU A 45 4.45 0.00 -6.42
C LEU A 45 3.76 -0.88 -7.46
N PHE A 46 3.29 -2.04 -7.02
CA PHE A 46 2.49 -2.97 -7.81
C PHE A 46 1.05 -2.97 -7.32
N PHE A 47 0.10 -2.89 -8.24
CA PHE A 47 -1.32 -3.07 -7.96
C PHE A 47 -1.74 -4.48 -8.34
N ALA A 48 -2.63 -5.07 -7.55
CA ALA A 48 -3.33 -6.28 -7.93
C ALA A 48 -4.27 -5.97 -9.10
N VAL A 49 -4.18 -6.78 -10.16
CA VAL A 49 -5.03 -6.69 -11.37
C VAL A 49 -5.69 -8.07 -11.53
N ASN A 50 -6.98 -8.07 -11.85
CA ASN A 50 -7.72 -9.27 -12.27
C ASN A 50 -7.86 -9.30 -13.79
#